data_AF-A0A2N2GGV3-F1
#
_entry.id   AF-A0A2N2GGV3-F1
#
_cell.length_a   1.000
_cell.length_b   1.000
_cell.length_c   1.000
_cell.angle_alpha   90.00
_cell.angle_beta   90.00
_cell.angle_gamma   90.00
#
_symmetry.space_group_name_H-M   'P 1'
#
loop_
_entity.id
_entity.type
_entity.pdbx_description
1 polymer ?
#
loop_
_entity_poly.entity_id
_entity_poly.type
_entity_poly.pdbx_seq_one_letter_code
_entity_poly.pdbx_strand_id
1 'polypeptide(L)' 'MTKYERALLLGLAEEVILHLRTRLTEIENLHPRESVLGIATFQERLRNIEDLLEYVKKDRDACV' A
#
# COMPACT_ATOMS: atom_id res chain seq x y z
N MET A 1 -16.19 -14.59 -6.26
CA MET A 1 -14.71 -14.56 -6.38
C MET A 1 -14.17 -15.82 -5.72
N THR A 2 -13.34 -16.58 -6.44
CA THR A 2 -12.76 -17.82 -5.93
C THR A 2 -11.64 -17.54 -4.92
N LYS A 3 -11.28 -18.55 -4.12
CA LYS A 3 -10.13 -18.47 -3.20
C LYS A 3 -8.83 -18.08 -3.91
N TYR A 4 -8.64 -18.58 -5.14
CA TYR A 4 -7.46 -18.32 -5.95
C TYR A 4 -7.45 -16.91 -6.53
N GLU A 5 -8.57 -16.43 -7.06
CA GLU A 5 -8.73 -15.03 -7.50
C GLU A 5 -8.44 -14.05 -6.36
N ARG A 6 -8.91 -14.36 -5.14
CA ARG A 6 -8.61 -13.55 -3.94
C ARG A 6 -7.15 -13.56 -3.56
N ALA A 7 -6.52 -14.73 -3.53
CA ALA A 7 -5.10 -14.86 -3.22
C ALA A 7 -4.25 -14.08 -4.24
N LEU A 8 -4.60 -14.15 -5.52
CA LEU A 8 -3.94 -13.40 -6.58
C LEU A 8 -4.08 -11.89 -6.38
N LEU A 9 -5.30 -11.39 -6.12
CA LEU A 9 -5.51 -9.95 -5.90
C LEU A 9 -4.80 -9.43 -4.64
N LEU A 10 -4.75 -10.24 -3.57
CA LEU A 10 -3.98 -9.92 -2.36
C LEU A 10 -2.48 -9.82 -2.65
N GLY A 11 -1.92 -10.81 -3.36
CA GLY A 11 -0.51 -10.78 -3.74
C GLY A 11 -0.16 -9.61 -4.65
N LEU A 12 -1.03 -9.26 -5.60
CA LEU A 12 -0.87 -8.08 -6.45
C LEU A 12 -0.92 -6.78 -5.64
N ALA A 13 -1.84 -6.67 -4.68
CA ALA A 13 -1.93 -5.50 -3.82
C ALA A 13 -0.67 -5.34 -2.94
N GLU A 14 -0.14 -6.43 -2.39
CA GLU A 14 1.10 -6.44 -1.62
C GLU A 14 2.31 -5.99 -2.46
N GLU A 15 2.43 -6.48 -3.70
CA GLU A 15 3.49 -6.08 -4.63
C GLU A 15 3.40 -4.59 -4.99
N VAL A 16 2.20 -4.08 -5.25
CA VAL A 16 1.98 -2.65 -5.54
C VAL A 16 2.38 -1.79 -4.34
N ILE A 17 2.00 -2.16 -3.12
CA ILE A 17 2.39 -1.44 -1.90
C ILE A 17 3.91 -1.44 -1.75
N LEU A 18 4.58 -2.57 -1.98
CA LEU A 18 6.04 -2.66 -1.93
C LEU A 18 6.70 -1.70 -2.92
N HIS A 19 6.18 -1.64 -4.16
CA HIS A 19 6.66 -0.71 -5.17
C HIS A 19 6.48 0.75 -4.74
N LEU A 20 5.30 1.12 -4.21
CA LEU A 20 5.01 2.47 -3.74
C LEU A 20 5.90 2.90 -2.58
N ARG A 21 6.18 2.00 -1.63
CA ARG A 21 7.14 2.25 -0.52
C ARG A 21 8.55 2.52 -1.03
N THR A 22 8.98 1.74 -2.03
CA THR A 22 10.29 1.92 -2.66
C THR A 22 10.38 3.29 -3.33
N ARG A 23 9.35 3.67 -4.11
CA ARG A 23 9.27 4.99 -4.75
C ARG A 23 9.25 6.14 -3.75
N LEU A 24 8.52 6.00 -2.65
CA LEU A 24 8.52 7.01 -1.59
C LEU A 24 9.92 7.22 -1.02
N THR A 25 10.62 6.12 -0.71
CA THR A 25 11.99 6.16 -0.18
C THR A 25 12.95 6.82 -1.18
N GLU A 26 12.82 6.51 -2.48
CA GLU A 26 13.61 7.16 -3.54
C GLU A 26 13.36 8.67 -3.59
N ILE A 27 12.11 9.12 -3.52
CA ILE A 27 11.74 10.54 -3.56
C ILE A 27 12.25 11.28 -2.31
N GLU A 28 12.10 10.68 -1.13
CA GLU A 28 12.58 11.25 0.14
C GLU A 28 14.10 11.44 0.14
N ASN A 29 14.85 10.50 -0.45
CA ASN A 29 16.30 10.59 -0.57
C ASN A 29 16.76 11.65 -1.59
N LEU A 30 15.97 11.94 -2.62
CA LEU A 30 16.36 12.85 -3.71
C LEU A 30 15.99 14.32 -3.45
N HIS A 31 14.84 14.61 -2.80
CA HIS A 31 14.33 15.98 -2.67
C HIS A 31 13.76 16.30 -1.26
N PRO A 32 14.60 16.47 -0.23
CA PRO A 32 14.14 16.61 1.15
C PRO A 32 13.39 17.92 1.47
N ARG A 33 13.39 18.96 0.62
CA ARG A 33 12.81 20.28 0.95
C ARG A 33 11.80 20.83 -0.06
N GLU A 34 11.95 20.55 -1.35
CA GLU A 34 11.08 21.13 -2.38
C GLU A 34 9.74 20.39 -2.53
N SER A 35 9.67 19.14 -2.04
CA SER A 35 8.51 18.25 -2.23
C SER A 35 7.80 17.86 -0.93
N VAL A 36 8.00 18.56 0.19
CA VAL A 36 7.48 18.14 1.52
C VAL A 36 5.97 17.89 1.52
N LEU A 37 5.18 18.76 0.89
CA LEU A 37 3.72 18.58 0.80
C LEU A 37 3.35 17.40 -0.11
N GLY A 38 4.07 17.21 -1.20
CA GLY A 38 3.85 16.09 -2.13
C GLY A 38 4.18 14.73 -1.48
N ILE A 39 5.29 14.68 -0.73
CA ILE A 39 5.72 13.51 0.04
C ILE A 39 4.70 13.18 1.13
N ALA A 40 4.26 14.18 1.91
CA ALA A 40 3.24 13.98 2.94
C ALA A 40 1.92 13.47 2.36
N THR A 41 1.48 14.03 1.23
CA THR A 41 0.26 13.57 0.53
C THR A 41 0.43 12.13 0.02
N PHE A 42 1.61 11.77 -0.49
CA PHE A 42 1.88 10.41 -0.95
C PHE A 42 1.88 9.41 0.21
N GLN A 43 2.52 9.76 1.33
CA GLN A 43 2.55 8.96 2.55
C GLN A 43 1.14 8.69 3.09
N GLU A 44 0.29 9.72 3.14
CA GLU A 44 -1.10 9.57 3.59
C GLU A 44 -1.88 8.60 2.68
N ARG A 45 -1.76 8.76 1.36
CA ARG A 45 -2.44 7.88 0.40
C ARG A 45 -1.94 6.44 0.48
N LEU A 46 -0.63 6.25 0.64
CA LEU A 46 -0.03 4.93 0.81
C LEU A 46 -0.57 4.25 2.08
N ARG A 47 -0.64 4.99 3.20
CA ARG A 47 -1.22 4.49 4.45
C ARG A 47 -2.67 4.06 4.29
N ASN A 48 -3.49 4.85 3.59
CA ASN A 48 -4.89 4.48 3.32
C ASN A 48 -5.00 3.17 2.53
N ILE A 49 -4.11 2.93 1.56
CA ILE A 49 -4.08 1.67 0.79
C ILE A 49 -3.66 0.49 1.67
N GLU A 50 -2.67 0.70 2.55
CA GLU A 50 -2.23 -0.31 3.52
C GLU A 50 -3.35 -0.68 4.50
N ASP A 51 -4.06 0.31 5.04
CA ASP A 51 -5.19 0.10 5.93
C ASP A 51 -6.32 -0.68 5.25
N LEU A 52 -6.61 -0.39 3.98
CA LEU A 52 -7.57 -1.14 3.18
C LEU A 52 -7.14 -2.60 2.96
N LEU A 53 -5.85 -2.85 2.67
CA LEU A 53 -5.33 -4.19 2.53
C LEU A 53 -5.46 -4.98 3.84
N GLU A 54 -5.11 -4.35 4.97
CA GLU A 54 -5.24 -4.95 6.30
C GLU A 54 -6.71 -5.24 6.65
N TYR A 55 -7.63 -4.36 6.29
CA TYR A 55 -9.07 -4.62 6.44
C TYR A 55 -9.51 -5.84 5.62
N VAL A 56 -9.12 -5.92 4.35
CA VAL A 56 -9.45 -7.06 3.47
C VAL A 56 -8.81 -8.37 3.96
N LYS A 57 -7.63 -8.30 4.59
CA LYS A 57 -6.98 -9.44 5.23
C LYS A 57 -7.76 -9.89 6.47
N LYS A 58 -8.15 -8.97 7.35
CA LYS A 58 -8.89 -9.28 8.60
C LYS A 58 -10.31 -9.77 8.37
N ASP A 59 -10.98 -9.28 7.32
CA ASP A 59 -12.29 -9.80 6.89
C ASP A 59 -12.23 -11.31 6.57
N ARG A 60 -11.06 -11.82 6.16
CA ARG A 60 -10.81 -13.27 6.01
C ARG A 60 -10.86 -14.01 7.35
N ASP A 61 -10.33 -13.42 8.41
CA ASP A 61 -10.19 -14.06 9.73
C ASP A 61 -11.51 -14.03 10.52
N ALA A 62 -12.43 -13.11 10.18
CA ALA A 62 -13.76 -13.03 10.79
C ALA A 62 -14.78 -14.04 10.21
N CYS A 63 -14.48 -14.68 9.08
CA CYS A 63 -15.35 -15.65 8.39
C CYS A 63 -14.89 -17.11 8.56
N VAL A 64 -14.10 -17.42 9.61
CA VAL A 64 -13.68 -18.79 9.96
C VAL A 64 -14.39 -19.23 11.24
#